data_AF-A0A355U6P2-F1
#
_entry.id   AF-A0A355U6P2-F1
#
_cell.length_a   1.000
_cell.length_b   1.000
_cell.length_c   1.000
_cell.angle_alpha   90.00
_cell.angle_beta   90.00
_cell.angle_gamma   90.00
#
_symmetry.space_group_name_H-M   'P 1'
#
loop_
_entity.id
_entity.type
_entity.pdbx_description
1 polymer ?
#
loop_
_entity_poly.entity_id
_entity_poly.type
_entity_poly.pdbx_seq_one_letter_code
_entity_poly.pdbx_strand_id
1 'polypeptide(L)'
;MVYSSCSTTEHKETYLNHNPDVKYVGIETCASCHEDKHSTFIHTGMGLSFDSATQEKSSAVFSTQHKVYDRNSDMYYYPYWSKDKLFIKEFRLSNQDT
;
A
#
# COMPACT_ATOMS: atom_id res chain seq x y z
N MET A 1 8.03 14.50 37.35
CA MET A 1 8.02 14.41 35.88
C MET A 1 6.94 15.35 35.37
N VAL A 2 7.32 16.46 34.74
CA VAL A 2 6.38 17.44 34.19
C VAL A 2 6.27 17.11 32.71
N TYR A 3 5.13 16.55 32.29
CA TYR A 3 4.85 16.36 30.88
C TYR A 3 4.67 17.75 30.27
N SER A 4 5.57 18.10 29.34
CA SER A 4 5.50 19.36 28.60
C SER A 4 4.22 19.35 27.76
N SER A 5 3.27 20.19 28.15
CA SER A 5 2.03 20.40 27.42
C SER A 5 2.36 21.03 26.06
N CYS A 6 1.95 20.36 24.99
CA CYS A 6 2.06 20.88 23.64
C CYS A 6 1.28 22.20 23.55
N SER A 7 1.95 23.29 23.19
CA SER A 7 1.31 24.58 22.96
C SER A 7 0.44 24.51 21.71
N THR A 8 -0.86 24.77 21.87
CA THR A 8 -1.84 24.93 20.78
C THR A 8 -1.51 26.19 20.00
N THR A 9 -0.52 26.10 19.12
CA THR A 9 -0.40 27.03 18.00
C THR A 9 -1.50 26.66 17.03
N GLU A 10 -2.37 27.61 16.69
CA GLU A 10 -3.32 27.43 15.58
C GLU A 10 -2.50 27.18 14.31
N HIS A 11 -2.37 25.91 13.95
CA HIS A 11 -1.84 25.51 12.67
C HIS A 11 -2.93 25.86 11.65
N LYS A 12 -2.77 27.02 11.01
CA LYS A 12 -3.57 27.35 9.84
C LYS A 12 -3.22 26.34 8.77
N GLU A 13 -4.12 25.38 8.56
CA GLU A 13 -3.94 24.37 7.52
C GLU A 13 -3.72 25.06 6.17
N THR A 14 -2.55 24.84 5.57
CA THR A 14 -2.19 25.39 4.25
C THR A 14 -3.18 24.93 3.18
N TYR A 15 -3.74 23.73 3.36
CA TYR A 15 -4.68 23.11 2.44
C TYR A 15 -6.04 22.96 3.09
N LEU A 16 -7.09 23.48 2.42
CA LEU A 16 -8.46 23.48 2.93
C LEU A 16 -8.98 22.07 3.25
N ASN A 17 -8.50 21.05 2.54
CA ASN A 17 -8.91 19.66 2.72
C ASN A 17 -8.38 19.00 4.01
N HIS A 18 -7.50 19.66 4.77
CA HIS A 18 -7.09 19.19 6.10
C HIS A 18 -8.00 19.70 7.23
N ASN A 19 -8.94 20.61 6.93
CA ASN A 19 -9.87 21.09 7.93
C ASN A 19 -10.70 19.90 8.49
N PRO A 20 -10.82 19.75 9.82
CA PRO A 20 -11.50 18.62 10.44
C PRO A 20 -12.99 18.47 10.05
N ASP A 21 -13.63 19.56 9.61
CA ASP A 21 -15.02 19.58 9.18
C ASP A 21 -15.22 19.04 7.76
N VAL A 22 -14.16 18.95 6.95
CA VAL A 22 -14.23 18.36 5.60
C VAL A 22 -14.31 16.84 5.71
N LYS A 23 -15.26 16.23 5.00
CA LYS A 23 -15.51 14.78 5.02
C LYS A 23 -15.34 14.17 3.64
N TYR A 24 -14.80 12.95 3.62
CA TYR A 24 -14.83 12.11 2.43
C TYR A 24 -16.23 11.52 2.25
N VAL A 25 -16.90 11.84 1.14
CA VAL A 25 -18.30 11.45 0.88
C VAL A 25 -18.46 10.11 0.15
N GLY A 26 -17.34 9.47 -0.20
CA GLY A 26 -17.34 8.24 -1.00
C GLY A 26 -17.58 8.50 -2.49
N ILE A 27 -17.02 7.63 -3.32
CA ILE A 27 -17.05 7.77 -4.78
C ILE A 27 -18.47 7.68 -5.36
N GLU A 28 -19.35 6.91 -4.70
CA GLU A 28 -20.76 6.73 -5.11
C GLU A 28 -21.54 8.05 -5.13
N THR A 29 -21.25 8.95 -4.18
CA THR A 29 -21.87 10.28 -4.14
C THR A 29 -21.57 11.06 -5.43
N CYS A 30 -20.33 11.00 -5.90
CA CYS A 30 -19.91 11.65 -7.15
C CYS A 30 -20.48 10.92 -8.38
N ALA A 31 -20.51 9.59 -8.35
CA ALA A 31 -21.00 8.75 -9.43
C ALA A 31 -22.47 9.01 -9.76
N SER A 32 -23.28 9.42 -8.77
CA SER A 32 -24.70 9.75 -8.97
C SER A 32 -24.96 10.81 -10.05
N CYS A 33 -24.00 11.73 -10.28
CA CYS A 33 -24.05 12.75 -11.33
C CYS A 33 -22.99 12.54 -12.43
N HIS A 34 -21.94 11.76 -12.18
CA HIS A 34 -20.76 11.59 -13.04
C HIS A 34 -20.44 10.12 -13.31
N GLU A 35 -21.42 9.38 -13.82
CA GLU A 35 -21.32 7.94 -14.07
C GLU A 35 -20.32 7.58 -15.18
N ASP A 36 -20.18 8.42 -16.22
CA ASP A 36 -19.19 8.26 -17.28
C ASP A 36 -17.74 8.34 -16.76
N LYS A 37 -17.50 9.20 -15.75
CA LYS A 37 -16.20 9.31 -15.08
C LYS A 37 -15.96 8.15 -14.16
N HIS A 38 -16.97 7.79 -13.37
CA HIS A 38 -16.89 6.67 -12.44
C HIS A 38 -16.56 5.35 -13.17
N SER A 39 -17.29 5.03 -14.23
CA SER A 39 -17.16 3.78 -14.99
C SER A 39 -15.77 3.54 -15.57
N THR A 40 -14.99 4.59 -15.83
CA THR A 40 -13.60 4.46 -16.28
C THR A 40 -12.59 4.58 -15.14
N PHE A 41 -12.83 5.47 -14.18
CA PHE A 41 -11.91 5.74 -13.07
C PHE A 41 -11.63 4.50 -12.21
N ILE A 42 -12.65 3.69 -11.89
CA ILE A 42 -12.53 2.50 -11.03
C ILE A 42 -11.62 1.41 -11.61
N HIS A 43 -11.31 1.48 -12.91
CA HIS A 43 -10.42 0.55 -13.59
C HIS A 43 -9.01 1.11 -13.80
N THR A 44 -8.74 2.35 -13.39
CA THR A 44 -7.42 2.95 -13.45
C THR A 44 -6.55 2.50 -12.28
N GLY A 45 -5.23 2.62 -12.42
CA GLY A 45 -4.31 2.33 -11.30
C GLY A 45 -4.57 3.17 -10.06
N MET A 46 -5.05 4.42 -10.23
CA MET A 46 -5.44 5.28 -9.11
C MET A 46 -6.75 4.80 -8.46
N GLY A 47 -7.75 4.41 -9.25
CA GLY A 47 -9.00 3.86 -8.73
C GLY A 47 -8.81 2.55 -7.96
N LEU A 48 -7.78 1.78 -8.32
CA LEU A 48 -7.43 0.51 -7.69
C LEU A 48 -6.41 0.64 -6.55
N SER A 49 -5.92 1.84 -6.21
CA SER A 49 -4.78 2.01 -5.31
C SER A 49 -5.13 1.88 -3.81
N PHE A 50 -6.41 1.91 -3.44
CA PHE A 50 -6.86 1.84 -2.06
C PHE A 50 -7.87 0.71 -1.88
N ASP A 51 -7.39 -0.43 -1.40
CA ASP A 51 -8.21 -1.58 -1.07
C ASP A 51 -7.48 -2.52 -0.10
N SER A 52 -8.14 -3.60 0.31
CA SER A 52 -7.53 -4.69 1.06
C SER A 52 -6.46 -5.39 0.23
N ALA A 53 -5.30 -5.64 0.82
CA ALA A 53 -4.19 -6.36 0.20
C ALA A 53 -4.49 -7.87 0.16
N THR A 54 -5.27 -8.32 -0.83
CA THR A 54 -5.60 -9.73 -1.05
C THR A 54 -4.76 -10.34 -2.18
N GLN A 55 -4.72 -11.68 -2.25
CA GLN A 55 -3.97 -12.39 -3.28
C GLN A 55 -4.52 -12.12 -4.68
N GLU A 56 -5.83 -12.02 -4.82
CA GLU A 56 -6.54 -11.81 -6.10
C GLU A 56 -6.26 -10.44 -6.72
N LYS A 57 -5.93 -9.45 -5.88
CA LYS A 57 -5.62 -8.07 -6.31
C LYS A 57 -4.12 -7.87 -6.57
N SER A 58 -3.30 -8.88 -6.30
CA SER A 58 -1.86 -8.79 -6.56
C SER A 58 -1.56 -9.07 -8.03
N SER A 59 -0.89 -8.13 -8.71
CA SER A 59 -0.36 -8.36 -10.06
C SER A 59 0.97 -9.12 -10.06
N ALA A 60 1.53 -9.44 -8.90
CA ALA A 60 2.83 -10.08 -8.78
C ALA A 60 2.75 -11.60 -9.01
N VAL A 61 3.71 -12.12 -9.77
CA VAL A 61 3.85 -13.56 -10.02
C VAL A 61 4.81 -14.14 -8.99
N PHE A 62 4.28 -14.89 -8.02
CA PHE A 62 5.07 -15.50 -6.95
C PHE A 62 5.45 -16.93 -7.32
N SER A 63 6.44 -17.08 -8.21
CA SER A 63 7.01 -18.39 -8.60
C SER A 63 8.47 -18.52 -8.16
N THR A 64 9.01 -19.74 -8.21
CA THR A 64 10.42 -20.04 -7.90
C THR A 64 11.43 -19.22 -8.73
N GLN A 65 10.99 -18.65 -9.85
CA GLN A 65 11.79 -17.83 -10.76
C GLN A 65 11.95 -16.38 -10.28
N HIS A 66 11.12 -15.92 -9.33
CA HIS A 66 11.09 -14.54 -8.84
C HIS A 66 11.89 -14.34 -7.54
N LYS A 67 12.99 -15.08 -7.40
CA LYS A 67 13.96 -14.88 -6.33
C LYS A 67 14.78 -13.63 -6.63
N VAL A 68 14.85 -12.71 -5.68
CA VAL A 68 15.67 -11.50 -5.78
C VAL A 68 16.98 -11.74 -5.05
N TYR A 69 18.11 -11.45 -5.70
CA TYR A 69 19.43 -11.45 -5.07
C TYR A 69 19.90 -10.01 -4.87
N ASP A 70 20.20 -9.64 -3.62
CA ASP A 70 20.86 -8.40 -3.27
C ASP A 70 22.36 -8.65 -3.05
N ARG A 71 23.16 -8.14 -4.00
CA ARG A 71 24.62 -8.28 -3.98
C ARG A 71 25.29 -7.49 -2.85
N ASN A 72 24.66 -6.41 -2.35
CA ASN A 72 25.29 -5.56 -1.34
C ASN A 72 25.26 -6.22 0.05
N SER A 73 24.22 -7.00 0.32
CA SER A 73 24.03 -7.73 1.58
C SER A 73 24.36 -9.23 1.50
N ASP A 74 24.65 -9.71 0.28
CA ASP A 74 24.78 -11.12 -0.08
C ASP A 74 23.57 -11.95 0.40
N MET A 75 22.37 -11.50 0.04
CA MET A 75 21.10 -12.08 0.48
C MET A 75 20.18 -12.43 -0.69
N TYR A 76 19.43 -13.51 -0.50
CA TYR A 76 18.35 -13.93 -1.39
C TYR A 76 16.99 -13.72 -0.70
N TYR A 77 16.04 -13.22 -1.48
CA TYR A 77 14.67 -12.98 -1.06
C TYR A 77 13.71 -13.80 -1.92
N TYR A 78 12.88 -14.61 -1.27
CA TYR A 78 11.86 -15.42 -1.92
C TYR A 78 10.47 -15.10 -1.35
N PRO A 79 9.63 -14.35 -2.07
CA PRO A 79 8.26 -14.08 -1.66
C PRO A 79 7.35 -15.28 -1.93
N TYR A 80 6.47 -15.61 -0.99
CA TYR A 80 5.51 -16.70 -1.12
C TYR A 80 4.26 -16.46 -0.27
N TRP A 81 3.12 -16.98 -0.72
CA TRP A 81 1.88 -16.98 0.04
C TRP A 81 1.83 -18.18 0.98
N SER A 82 1.37 -17.96 2.20
CA SER A 82 0.97 -19.02 3.12
C SER A 82 -0.42 -18.68 3.66
N LYS A 83 -1.44 -19.31 3.07
CA LYS A 83 -2.84 -18.88 3.21
C LYS A 83 -2.97 -17.42 2.76
N ASP A 84 -3.68 -16.59 3.52
CA ASP A 84 -4.00 -15.20 3.17
C ASP A 84 -2.88 -14.20 3.55
N LYS A 85 -1.67 -14.70 3.81
CA LYS A 85 -0.54 -13.87 4.24
C LYS A 85 0.62 -14.03 3.28
N LEU A 86 1.15 -12.90 2.83
CA LEU A 86 2.38 -12.83 2.07
C LEU A 86 3.58 -12.84 3.01
N PHE A 87 4.51 -13.76 2.76
CA PHE A 87 5.79 -13.86 3.46
C PHE A 87 6.94 -13.64 2.50
N ILE A 88 8.07 -13.16 3.03
CA ILE A 88 9.33 -13.07 2.30
C ILE A 88 10.36 -13.87 3.08
N LYS A 89 10.88 -14.94 2.49
CA LYS A 89 11.98 -15.71 3.05
C LYS A 89 13.30 -15.04 2.68
N GLU A 90 14.07 -14.65 3.68
CA GLU A 90 15.45 -14.17 3.54
C GLU A 90 16.42 -15.30 3.85
N PHE A 91 17.44 -15.53 3.01
CA PHE A 91 18.43 -16.58 3.22
C PHE A 91 19.75 -16.29 2.48
N ARG A 92 20.84 -16.94 2.94
CA ARG A 92 22.15 -17.01 2.26
C ARG A 92 22.41 -18.41 1.77
N LEU A 93 23.21 -18.53 0.71
CA LEU A 93 23.73 -19.83 0.26
C LEU A 93 25.08 -20.07 0.93
N SER A 94 25.18 -21.16 1.68
CA SER A 94 26.48 -21.66 2.17
C SER A 94 26.95 -22.74 1.20
N ASN A 95 28.18 -22.64 0.70
CA ASN A 95 28.78 -23.62 -0.20
C ASN A 95 28.02 -23.92 -1.50
N GLN A 96 27.16 -23.01 -1.98
CA GLN A 96 26.35 -23.16 -3.20
C GLN A 96 25.33 -24.31 -3.18
N ASP A 97 25.08 -24.94 -2.02
CA ASP A 97 24.03 -25.95 -1.89
C ASP A 97 22.68 -25.28 -1.61
N THR A 98 21.66 -25.69 -2.37
CA THR A 98 20.28 -25.16 -2.32
C THR A 98 19.39 -25.88 -1.32
#